data_AF-A0AAV0YEK2-F1
#
_entry.id   AF-A0AAV0YEK2-F1
#
_cell.length_a   1.000
_cell.length_b   1.000
_cell.length_c   1.000
_cell.angle_alpha   90.00
_cell.angle_beta   90.00
_cell.angle_gamma   90.00
#
_symmetry.space_group_name_H-M   'P 1'
#
loop_
_entity.id
_entity.type
_entity.pdbx_description
1 polymer ?
#
loop_
_entity_poly.entity_id
_entity_poly.type
_entity_poly.pdbx_seq_one_letter_code
_entity_poly.pdbx_strand_id
1 'polypeptide(L)'
;MSLKSSKHIAEVLDELEGISDNESIDIIIIPPDVDSLTNEEHFDDNEVAINDVVDVPLDVCGTFEILKSSGVDNLSKPNPSKKRKETPPKWKSKMHPNYTDGPINEEQKCVAQLVENYGGTNVLQCFLLFFDDTVINLIIDNSNKYATYCNRHNFSLGKTDLLKFIGIMILTGYHSLPKIENYWSKDEDKEVILVRKTMSRNKFKNIKQNLHLSDNKNLDLTDKFAKVRPFFNILNEKFSQFGIFSHNLSIDEEMVPYFGRHSCKMFIKGKPVRFGFKLWCLTSENGYLYKFLPYGGASTKRVDGLPLGSEVVLGLLEIVDQPQLHRIFFDNFFTSYKLLLMLKEKHFFATGTVRDNRTGNCNLKSMKLMAKEPKGTFDFTFDSENGIGAVRWCDNAVVTMMSNVDTIEPIHAAKRYDRKLKKPISVQQPSMIYNYNKNMGGVDLHDNGIANYRIKIRGKKWWWPLFSNAVDSTIVNAWKFYNLVNKKKVPQLDFRSELVLCLLKVETSLKDNDEDESQHSTTSNVSFGRPSKNSLPDAIRKDGMDHIIIKDDVRRRCRHCSSQTIYSCRKCLVSLHPHCFAIFHDK
;
A
#
# COMPACT_ATOMS: atom_id res chain seq x y z
N MET A 1 22.56 -13.88 -14.03
CA MET A 1 23.52 -14.65 -13.19
C MET A 1 22.84 -14.99 -11.87
N SER A 2 23.22 -16.06 -11.19
CA SER A 2 22.68 -16.41 -9.85
C SER A 2 23.43 -15.61 -8.79
N LEU A 3 22.70 -14.90 -7.92
CA LEU A 3 23.30 -14.08 -6.86
C LEU A 3 23.16 -14.78 -5.52
N LYS A 4 24.27 -14.80 -4.76
CA LYS A 4 24.37 -15.44 -3.44
C LYS A 4 24.40 -14.44 -2.26
N SER A 5 24.52 -13.13 -2.50
CA SER A 5 24.64 -12.12 -1.44
C SER A 5 24.32 -10.70 -1.91
N SER A 6 23.99 -9.79 -0.99
CA SER A 6 23.81 -8.36 -1.27
C SER A 6 25.04 -7.61 -1.80
N LYS A 7 26.26 -8.04 -1.45
CA LYS A 7 27.52 -7.47 -2.01
C LYS A 7 27.66 -7.71 -3.51
N HIS A 8 27.34 -8.92 -3.97
CA HIS A 8 27.35 -9.26 -5.39
C HIS A 8 26.31 -8.45 -6.20
N ILE A 9 25.21 -8.00 -5.56
CA ILE A 9 24.25 -7.09 -6.21
C ILE A 9 24.91 -5.74 -6.46
N ALA A 10 25.58 -5.16 -5.45
CA ALA A 10 26.26 -3.87 -5.60
C ALA A 10 27.36 -3.92 -6.67
N GLU A 11 28.16 -4.99 -6.70
CA GLU A 11 29.22 -5.18 -7.71
C GLU A 11 28.64 -5.27 -9.13
N VAL A 12 27.55 -6.02 -9.34
CA VAL A 12 26.86 -6.09 -10.65
C VAL A 12 26.19 -4.76 -11.01
N LEU A 13 25.68 -4.01 -10.03
CA LEU A 13 25.10 -2.68 -10.26
C LEU A 13 26.17 -1.67 -10.69
N ASP A 14 27.36 -1.72 -10.08
CA ASP A 14 28.50 -0.86 -10.42
C ASP A 14 29.08 -1.22 -11.81
N GLU A 15 29.11 -2.51 -12.18
CA GLU A 15 29.48 -2.94 -13.54
C GLU A 15 28.49 -2.44 -14.60
N LEU A 16 27.20 -2.34 -14.26
CA LEU A 16 26.15 -1.85 -15.16
C LEU A 16 26.09 -0.31 -15.26
N GLU A 17 26.67 0.42 -14.28
CA GLU A 17 26.87 1.88 -14.37
C GLU A 17 27.92 2.28 -15.42
N GLY A 18 28.71 1.32 -15.93
CA GLY A 18 29.61 1.51 -17.08
C GLY A 18 28.91 1.50 -18.45
N ILE A 19 27.61 1.20 -18.52
CA ILE A 19 26.82 1.18 -19.76
C ILE A 19 26.20 2.56 -19.97
N SER A 20 26.39 3.16 -21.16
CA SER A 20 26.01 4.54 -21.47
C SER A 20 24.56 4.89 -21.08
N ASP A 21 24.35 6.11 -20.57
CA ASP A 21 23.08 6.75 -20.12
C ASP A 21 21.87 6.68 -21.09
N ASN A 22 21.99 6.04 -22.25
CA ASN A 22 20.94 5.91 -23.26
C ASN A 22 20.04 4.67 -23.09
N GLU A 23 20.37 3.72 -22.20
CA GLU A 23 19.53 2.56 -21.90
C GLU A 23 19.05 2.61 -20.45
N SER A 24 17.76 2.87 -20.22
CA SER A 24 17.16 2.66 -18.90
C SER A 24 17.06 1.16 -18.65
N ILE A 25 18.00 0.63 -17.89
CA ILE A 25 18.04 -0.78 -17.51
C ILE A 25 17.23 -0.95 -16.21
N ASP A 26 16.06 -1.60 -16.31
CA ASP A 26 15.35 -2.06 -15.12
C ASP A 26 15.99 -3.38 -14.67
N ILE A 27 16.75 -3.33 -13.58
CA ILE A 27 17.41 -4.49 -12.99
C ILE A 27 16.46 -5.11 -11.98
N ILE A 28 15.88 -6.24 -12.35
CA ILE A 28 14.97 -7.02 -11.52
C ILE A 28 15.77 -8.12 -10.85
N ILE A 29 15.65 -8.25 -9.53
CA ILE A 29 16.11 -9.45 -8.82
C ILE A 29 14.90 -10.35 -8.58
N ILE A 30 14.87 -11.47 -9.28
CA ILE A 30 13.87 -12.55 -9.15
C ILE A 30 14.39 -13.50 -8.07
N PRO A 31 13.72 -13.67 -6.92
CA PRO A 31 14.11 -14.71 -5.98
C PRO A 31 14.00 -16.12 -6.60
N PRO A 32 14.71 -17.13 -6.06
CA PRO A 32 14.65 -18.49 -6.60
C PRO A 32 13.20 -18.98 -6.67
N ASP A 33 12.93 -19.95 -7.55
CA ASP A 33 11.65 -20.67 -7.53
C ASP A 33 11.47 -21.30 -6.15
N VAL A 34 10.50 -20.77 -5.40
CA VAL A 34 10.10 -21.27 -4.09
C VAL A 34 8.65 -21.70 -4.23
N ASP A 35 8.31 -22.87 -3.68
CA ASP A 35 6.93 -23.34 -3.62
C ASP A 35 6.04 -22.28 -2.98
N SER A 36 5.25 -21.59 -3.81
CA SER A 36 4.27 -20.55 -3.46
C SER A 36 3.15 -21.05 -2.52
N LEU A 37 3.12 -22.37 -2.31
CA LEU A 37 2.07 -23.09 -1.61
C LEU A 37 2.26 -23.12 -0.09
N THR A 38 3.47 -22.92 0.42
CA THR A 38 3.69 -22.93 1.87
C THR A 38 2.96 -21.74 2.55
N ASN A 39 2.29 -22.00 3.67
CA ASN A 39 1.47 -21.01 4.37
C ASN A 39 2.27 -20.12 5.32
N GLU A 40 3.42 -20.60 5.81
CA GLU A 40 4.20 -19.92 6.83
C GLU A 40 5.69 -19.96 6.48
N GLU A 41 6.34 -18.81 6.50
CA GLU A 41 7.79 -18.69 6.42
C GLU A 41 8.42 -18.75 7.83
N HIS A 42 9.62 -19.33 7.93
CA HIS A 42 10.38 -19.41 9.18
C HIS A 42 11.15 -18.11 9.43
N PHE A 43 10.50 -17.11 10.03
CA PHE A 43 11.15 -15.90 10.57
C PHE A 43 10.56 -15.53 11.95
N ASP A 44 11.35 -14.94 12.84
CA ASP A 44 10.85 -14.38 14.11
C ASP A 44 10.16 -13.02 13.85
N ASP A 45 8.94 -12.86 14.37
CA ASP A 45 8.16 -11.62 14.30
C ASP A 45 8.92 -10.43 14.95
N ASN A 46 9.92 -10.71 15.81
CA ASN A 46 10.70 -9.73 16.58
C ASN A 46 12.15 -9.47 16.09
N GLU A 47 12.72 -10.28 15.19
CA GLU A 47 14.15 -10.18 14.81
C GLU A 47 14.42 -9.32 13.57
N VAL A 48 13.39 -8.96 12.81
CA VAL A 48 13.56 -8.09 11.63
C VAL A 48 13.40 -6.64 12.06
N ALA A 49 14.47 -6.09 12.64
CA ALA A 49 14.54 -4.71 13.11
C ALA A 49 14.05 -3.72 12.02
N ILE A 50 13.19 -2.80 12.45
CA ILE A 50 12.82 -1.61 11.70
C ILE A 50 14.00 -0.66 11.83
N ASN A 51 15.03 -0.84 11.01
CA ASN A 51 15.81 0.31 10.59
C ASN A 51 15.26 0.71 9.24
N ASP A 52 14.38 1.72 9.26
CA ASP A 52 14.10 2.50 8.07
C ASP A 52 15.46 2.76 7.36
N VAL A 53 15.58 2.27 6.13
CA VAL A 53 16.63 2.58 5.14
C VAL A 53 17.97 1.79 5.16
N VAL A 54 18.37 1.00 6.16
CA VAL A 54 19.79 0.49 6.17
C VAL A 54 20.03 -1.02 6.23
N ASP A 55 19.19 -1.84 6.86
CA ASP A 55 19.48 -3.28 6.94
C ASP A 55 18.85 -4.03 5.76
N VAL A 56 19.57 -4.01 4.62
CA VAL A 56 19.34 -4.96 3.53
C VAL A 56 19.60 -6.36 4.09
N PRO A 57 18.64 -7.29 4.07
CA PRO A 57 18.92 -8.68 4.44
C PRO A 57 20.12 -9.18 3.63
N LEU A 58 21.15 -9.68 4.32
CA LEU A 58 22.38 -10.19 3.68
C LEU A 58 22.08 -11.29 2.65
N ASP A 59 20.99 -12.03 2.88
CA ASP A 59 20.48 -13.10 2.01
C ASP A 59 19.47 -12.59 0.98
N VAL A 60 19.96 -12.04 -0.12
CA VAL A 60 19.16 -11.91 -1.35
C VAL A 60 19.39 -13.16 -2.20
N CYS A 61 18.68 -14.24 -1.92
CA CYS A 61 18.63 -15.36 -2.87
C CYS A 61 17.81 -14.91 -4.08
N GLY A 62 18.37 -15.05 -5.29
CA GLY A 62 17.66 -14.79 -6.55
C GLY A 62 18.55 -14.84 -7.80
N THR A 63 17.93 -14.99 -8.97
CA THR A 63 18.50 -14.64 -10.27
C THR A 63 18.17 -13.18 -10.57
N PHE A 64 18.98 -12.47 -11.34
CA PHE A 64 18.57 -11.17 -11.86
C PHE A 64 18.11 -11.28 -13.32
N GLU A 65 17.02 -10.59 -13.64
CA GLU A 65 16.58 -10.33 -15.00
C GLU A 65 16.84 -8.85 -15.31
N ILE A 66 17.59 -8.62 -16.37
CA ILE A 66 17.80 -7.30 -16.94
C ILE A 66 16.69 -7.12 -17.96
N LEU A 67 15.65 -6.34 -17.63
CA LEU A 67 14.71 -5.89 -18.65
C LEU A 67 15.40 -4.84 -19.51
N LYS A 68 16.21 -5.31 -20.48
CA LYS A 68 16.58 -4.49 -21.61
C LYS A 68 15.30 -4.28 -22.41
N SER A 69 14.94 -3.04 -22.68
CA SER A 69 14.10 -2.75 -23.84
C SER A 69 14.95 -3.04 -25.08
N SER A 70 15.18 -4.32 -25.39
CA SER A 70 15.89 -4.72 -26.59
C SER A 70 15.03 -4.29 -27.77
N GLY A 71 15.41 -3.15 -28.34
CA GLY A 71 15.02 -2.79 -29.69
C GLY A 71 15.71 -3.75 -30.64
N VAL A 72 15.06 -4.86 -30.95
CA VAL A 72 15.13 -5.54 -32.25
C VAL A 72 13.79 -6.22 -32.45
N ASP A 73 13.00 -5.69 -33.37
CA ASP A 73 11.90 -6.41 -34.01
C ASP A 73 12.47 -7.65 -34.72
N ASN A 74 12.61 -8.77 -34.01
CA ASN A 74 12.53 -10.06 -34.67
C ASN A 74 11.05 -10.43 -34.77
N LEU A 75 10.41 -9.81 -35.77
CA LEU A 75 9.09 -10.17 -36.25
C LEU A 75 9.10 -11.64 -36.72
N SER A 76 8.81 -12.57 -35.82
CA SER A 76 8.17 -13.82 -36.22
C SER A 76 6.83 -13.45 -36.84
N LYS A 77 6.67 -13.72 -38.14
CA LYS A 77 5.47 -13.38 -38.93
C LYS A 77 4.21 -13.81 -38.16
N PRO A 78 3.32 -12.88 -37.75
CA PRO A 78 2.07 -13.27 -37.14
C PRO A 78 1.17 -13.92 -38.19
N ASN A 79 0.44 -14.95 -37.78
CA ASN A 79 -0.65 -15.56 -38.54
C ASN A 79 -1.67 -14.49 -38.97
N PRO A 80 -2.33 -14.65 -40.13
CA PRO A 80 -3.13 -13.60 -40.76
C PRO A 80 -4.51 -13.48 -40.09
N SER A 81 -4.56 -12.89 -38.89
CA SER A 81 -5.79 -12.30 -38.37
C SER A 81 -5.81 -10.80 -38.69
N LYS A 82 -6.96 -10.35 -39.21
CA LYS A 82 -7.26 -9.02 -39.80
C LYS A 82 -6.34 -7.88 -39.34
N LYS A 83 -5.32 -7.54 -40.14
CA LYS A 83 -4.52 -6.31 -39.97
C LYS A 83 -5.42 -5.09 -40.15
N ARG A 84 -5.71 -4.39 -39.05
CA ARG A 84 -6.33 -3.06 -39.07
C ARG A 84 -5.34 -2.10 -39.74
N LYS A 85 -5.79 -1.29 -40.70
CA LYS A 85 -4.95 -0.28 -41.36
C LYS A 85 -4.65 0.84 -40.36
N GLU A 86 -3.53 0.77 -39.66
CA GLU A 86 -2.98 1.92 -38.92
C GLU A 86 -2.56 2.98 -39.95
N THR A 87 -3.13 4.18 -39.85
CA THR A 87 -2.72 5.34 -40.64
C THR A 87 -1.34 5.81 -40.15
N PRO A 88 -0.32 5.87 -41.01
CA PRO A 88 1.02 6.29 -40.59
C PRO A 88 0.97 7.74 -40.08
N PRO A 89 1.77 8.09 -39.07
CA PRO A 89 1.76 9.45 -38.51
C PRO A 89 2.25 10.48 -39.54
N LYS A 90 1.61 11.66 -39.56
CA LYS A 90 2.01 12.82 -40.38
C LYS A 90 2.44 13.98 -39.49
N TRP A 91 3.68 13.91 -39.01
CA TRP A 91 4.26 14.90 -38.12
C TRP A 91 4.52 16.25 -38.79
N LYS A 92 3.93 17.31 -38.25
CA LYS A 92 4.20 18.71 -38.63
C LYS A 92 4.93 19.44 -37.50
N SER A 93 6.18 19.81 -37.76
CA SER A 93 7.02 20.53 -36.81
C SER A 93 6.44 21.91 -36.48
N LYS A 94 6.51 22.31 -35.21
CA LYS A 94 6.01 23.61 -34.71
C LYS A 94 4.52 23.87 -34.99
N MET A 95 3.74 22.84 -35.29
CA MET A 95 2.30 22.94 -35.39
C MET A 95 1.68 22.83 -34.00
N HIS A 96 0.85 23.80 -33.62
CA HIS A 96 0.13 23.74 -32.35
C HIS A 96 -0.86 22.57 -32.38
N PRO A 97 -0.92 21.74 -31.32
CA PRO A 97 -1.92 20.69 -31.22
C PRO A 97 -3.33 21.27 -31.30
N ASN A 98 -4.14 20.68 -32.17
CA ASN A 98 -5.55 21.03 -32.33
C ASN A 98 -6.39 19.75 -32.22
N TYR A 99 -7.21 19.67 -31.18
CA TYR A 99 -8.03 18.51 -30.90
C TYR A 99 -9.49 18.82 -31.20
N THR A 100 -10.20 17.86 -31.80
CA THR A 100 -11.61 18.01 -32.15
C THR A 100 -12.52 17.95 -30.93
N ASP A 101 -12.10 17.19 -29.94
CA ASP A 101 -12.86 16.86 -28.75
C ASP A 101 -12.00 17.09 -27.51
N GLY A 102 -12.65 17.44 -26.40
CA GLY A 102 -12.02 17.60 -25.10
C GLY A 102 -12.86 16.94 -24.01
N PRO A 103 -12.25 16.63 -22.85
CA PRO A 103 -12.94 15.98 -21.76
C PRO A 103 -13.96 16.91 -21.12
N ILE A 104 -15.16 16.40 -20.84
CA ILE A 104 -16.20 17.15 -20.14
C ILE A 104 -15.95 17.01 -18.63
N ASN A 105 -15.86 18.12 -17.91
CA ASN A 105 -15.67 18.08 -16.46
C ASN A 105 -17.03 18.14 -15.74
N GLU A 106 -17.54 16.98 -15.33
CA GLU A 106 -18.73 16.86 -14.47
C GLU A 106 -18.39 16.62 -12.98
N GLU A 107 -17.13 16.73 -12.58
CA GLU A 107 -16.68 16.33 -11.25
C GLU A 107 -17.44 17.04 -10.12
N GLN A 108 -17.72 18.33 -10.27
CA GLN A 108 -18.48 19.10 -9.27
C GLN A 108 -19.89 18.54 -9.05
N LYS A 109 -20.57 18.13 -10.12
CA LYS A 109 -21.91 17.53 -10.08
C LYS A 109 -21.85 16.15 -9.42
N CYS A 110 -20.87 15.32 -9.78
CA CYS A 110 -20.68 14.02 -9.17
C CYS A 110 -20.35 14.13 -7.66
N VAL A 111 -19.50 15.08 -7.27
CA VAL A 111 -19.17 15.34 -5.86
C VAL A 111 -20.40 15.83 -5.09
N ALA A 112 -21.25 16.68 -5.69
CA ALA A 112 -22.50 17.11 -5.06
C ALA A 112 -23.42 15.93 -4.75
N GLN A 113 -23.54 14.97 -5.68
CA GLN A 113 -24.33 13.75 -5.49
C GLN A 113 -23.75 12.88 -4.35
N LEU A 114 -22.42 12.74 -4.25
CA LEU A 114 -21.80 12.03 -3.13
C LEU A 114 -22.07 12.70 -1.78
N VAL A 115 -21.99 14.04 -1.72
CA VAL A 115 -22.27 14.81 -0.50
C VAL A 115 -23.74 14.65 -0.09
N GLU A 116 -24.67 14.66 -1.05
CA GLU A 116 -26.09 14.45 -0.77
C GLU A 116 -26.36 13.05 -0.20
N ASN A 117 -25.75 12.02 -0.79
CA ASN A 117 -25.99 10.63 -0.40
C ASN A 117 -25.28 10.22 0.91
N TYR A 118 -24.09 10.77 1.18
CA TYR A 118 -23.21 10.31 2.26
C TYR A 118 -22.77 11.41 3.23
N GLY A 119 -23.27 12.63 3.07
CA GLY A 119 -23.01 13.72 4.01
C GLY A 119 -23.50 13.38 5.42
N GLY A 120 -22.70 13.69 6.44
CA GLY A 120 -23.02 13.41 7.84
C GLY A 120 -22.63 12.01 8.32
N THR A 121 -22.10 11.15 7.45
CA THR A 121 -21.54 9.84 7.85
C THR A 121 -20.39 10.01 8.85
N ASN A 122 -20.41 9.19 9.91
CA ASN A 122 -19.31 9.17 10.88
C ASN A 122 -18.13 8.31 10.41
N VAL A 123 -17.01 8.37 11.13
CA VAL A 123 -15.75 7.69 10.77
C VAL A 123 -15.95 6.18 10.59
N LEU A 124 -16.65 5.52 11.52
CA LEU A 124 -16.91 4.08 11.44
C LEU A 124 -17.79 3.73 10.26
N GLN A 125 -18.88 4.48 10.04
CA GLN A 125 -19.78 4.28 8.90
C GLN A 125 -19.04 4.44 7.57
N CYS A 126 -18.21 5.48 7.42
CA CYS A 126 -17.40 5.66 6.22
C CYS A 126 -16.45 4.49 5.97
N PHE A 127 -15.76 3.99 7.00
CA PHE A 127 -14.90 2.82 6.85
C PHE A 127 -15.68 1.58 6.43
N LEU A 128 -16.85 1.35 7.04
CA LEU A 128 -17.71 0.19 6.75
C LEU A 128 -18.40 0.26 5.38
N LEU A 129 -18.38 1.38 4.66
CA LEU A 129 -18.75 1.41 3.23
C LEU A 129 -17.76 0.60 2.37
N PHE A 130 -16.48 0.59 2.75
CA PHE A 130 -15.42 -0.12 2.03
C PHE A 130 -15.14 -1.49 2.62
N PHE A 131 -15.20 -1.60 3.95
CA PHE A 131 -14.95 -2.83 4.69
C PHE A 131 -16.26 -3.38 5.25
N ASP A 132 -17.20 -3.65 4.34
CA ASP A 132 -18.56 -4.06 4.67
C ASP A 132 -18.68 -5.57 4.97
N ASP A 133 -19.91 -6.06 5.13
CA ASP A 133 -20.17 -7.46 5.44
C ASP A 133 -19.71 -8.42 4.34
N THR A 134 -19.65 -7.99 3.07
CA THR A 134 -19.07 -8.81 2.00
C THR A 134 -17.58 -9.05 2.24
N VAL A 135 -16.82 -8.00 2.56
CA VAL A 135 -15.39 -8.12 2.85
C VAL A 135 -15.15 -8.89 4.14
N ILE A 136 -15.92 -8.58 5.19
CA ILE A 136 -15.80 -9.21 6.51
C ILE A 136 -16.09 -10.71 6.43
N ASN A 137 -17.18 -11.11 5.77
CA ASN A 137 -17.57 -12.52 5.67
C ASN A 137 -16.57 -13.32 4.82
N LEU A 138 -15.99 -12.73 3.76
CA LEU A 138 -14.91 -13.38 3.02
C LEU A 138 -13.76 -13.78 3.95
N ILE A 139 -13.32 -12.88 4.83
CA ILE A 139 -12.22 -13.15 5.76
C ILE A 139 -12.63 -14.19 6.80
N ILE A 140 -13.82 -14.05 7.38
CA ILE A 140 -14.35 -14.97 8.40
C ILE A 140 -14.44 -16.40 7.86
N ASP A 141 -15.12 -16.57 6.73
CA ASP A 141 -15.42 -17.88 6.16
C ASP A 141 -14.14 -18.62 5.79
N ASN A 142 -13.21 -17.94 5.11
CA ASN A 142 -11.94 -18.56 4.72
C ASN A 142 -11.05 -18.86 5.94
N SER A 143 -11.08 -18.03 6.98
CA SER A 143 -10.34 -18.29 8.22
C SER A 143 -10.89 -19.50 8.99
N ASN A 144 -12.21 -19.63 9.10
CA ASN A 144 -12.87 -20.76 9.76
C ASN A 144 -12.69 -22.07 8.97
N LYS A 145 -12.80 -22.02 7.63
CA LYS A 145 -12.49 -23.15 6.74
C LYS A 145 -11.05 -23.62 6.90
N TYR A 146 -10.10 -22.69 6.93
CA TYR A 146 -8.69 -23.02 7.13
C TYR A 146 -8.43 -23.65 8.51
N ALA A 147 -9.00 -23.10 9.57
CA ALA A 147 -8.84 -23.67 10.90
C ALA A 147 -9.37 -25.11 10.98
N THR A 148 -10.51 -25.37 10.36
CA THR A 148 -11.06 -26.73 10.22
C THR A 148 -10.11 -27.65 9.46
N TYR A 149 -9.55 -27.19 8.35
CA TYR A 149 -8.56 -27.95 7.58
C TYR A 149 -7.30 -28.30 8.40
N CYS A 150 -6.89 -27.42 9.31
CA CYS A 150 -5.78 -27.66 10.22
C CYS A 150 -6.16 -28.43 11.50
N ASN A 151 -7.35 -29.06 11.55
CA ASN A 151 -7.89 -29.77 12.73
C ASN A 151 -7.99 -28.90 13.99
N ARG A 152 -8.22 -27.59 13.84
CA ARG A 152 -8.41 -26.63 14.94
C ARG A 152 -9.89 -26.34 15.14
N HIS A 153 -10.69 -27.37 15.40
CA HIS A 153 -12.15 -27.29 15.48
C HIS A 153 -12.68 -26.34 16.57
N ASN A 154 -11.86 -26.03 17.59
CA ASN A 154 -12.22 -25.09 18.66
C ASN A 154 -12.06 -23.61 18.24
N PHE A 155 -11.55 -23.34 17.03
CA PHE A 155 -11.46 -21.99 16.51
C PHE A 155 -12.79 -21.55 15.91
N SER A 156 -13.26 -20.38 16.32
CA SER A 156 -14.33 -19.66 15.66
C SER A 156 -13.97 -18.18 15.61
N LEU A 157 -14.07 -17.59 14.42
CA LEU A 157 -13.93 -16.16 14.20
C LEU A 157 -15.29 -15.57 13.86
N GLY A 158 -15.74 -14.62 14.69
CA GLY A 158 -16.93 -13.80 14.41
C GLY A 158 -16.58 -12.38 13.99
N LYS A 159 -17.59 -11.65 13.49
CA LYS A 159 -17.47 -10.24 13.03
C LYS A 159 -16.84 -9.33 14.08
N THR A 160 -17.34 -9.36 15.32
CA THR A 160 -16.84 -8.51 16.40
C THR A 160 -15.37 -8.77 16.70
N ASP A 161 -14.95 -10.04 16.70
CA ASP A 161 -13.56 -10.40 16.97
C ASP A 161 -12.63 -10.00 15.82
N LEU A 162 -13.08 -10.16 14.57
CA LEU A 162 -12.33 -9.69 13.41
C LEU A 162 -12.18 -8.17 13.44
N LEU A 163 -13.25 -7.40 13.68
CA LEU A 163 -13.18 -5.94 13.75
C LEU A 163 -12.24 -5.46 14.87
N LYS A 164 -12.28 -6.10 16.04
CA LYS A 164 -11.34 -5.83 17.13
C LYS A 164 -9.91 -6.17 16.76
N PHE A 165 -9.69 -7.30 16.08
CA PHE A 165 -8.38 -7.70 15.57
C PHE A 165 -7.81 -6.67 14.58
N ILE A 166 -8.62 -6.23 13.61
CA ILE A 166 -8.27 -5.17 12.65
C ILE A 166 -7.99 -3.86 13.39
N GLY A 167 -8.82 -3.47 14.37
CA GLY A 167 -8.59 -2.28 15.18
C GLY A 167 -7.23 -2.29 15.89
N ILE A 168 -6.81 -3.43 16.44
CA ILE A 168 -5.49 -3.58 17.06
C ILE A 168 -4.38 -3.44 16.01
N MET A 169 -4.55 -4.02 14.82
CA MET A 169 -3.60 -3.84 13.71
C MET A 169 -3.45 -2.36 13.33
N ILE A 170 -4.56 -1.66 13.16
CA ILE A 170 -4.59 -0.24 12.77
C ILE A 170 -3.90 0.64 13.81
N LEU A 171 -4.13 0.38 15.10
CA LEU A 171 -3.50 1.09 16.23
C LEU A 171 -1.97 1.08 16.13
N THR A 172 -1.38 -0.05 15.73
CA THR A 172 0.09 -0.17 15.67
C THR A 172 0.75 0.78 14.67
N GLY A 173 -0.02 1.27 13.70
CA GLY A 173 0.44 2.21 12.69
C GLY A 173 0.79 3.60 13.22
N TYR A 174 0.13 4.05 14.30
CA TYR A 174 0.40 5.34 14.94
C TYR A 174 0.85 5.24 16.40
N HIS A 175 0.67 4.07 17.02
CA HIS A 175 1.17 3.78 18.37
C HIS A 175 2.05 2.53 18.31
N SER A 176 3.29 2.69 17.87
CA SER A 176 4.22 1.57 17.65
C SER A 176 4.99 1.21 18.92
N LEU A 177 4.93 -0.07 19.32
CA LEU A 177 5.78 -0.64 20.38
C LEU A 177 6.86 -1.57 19.81
N PRO A 178 8.02 -1.71 20.46
CA PRO A 178 9.14 -2.51 19.95
C PRO A 178 8.83 -3.98 19.68
N LYS A 179 7.90 -4.57 20.46
CA LYS A 179 7.45 -5.96 20.31
C LYS A 179 5.94 -6.03 20.33
N ILE A 180 5.37 -6.95 19.56
CA ILE A 180 3.92 -7.15 19.53
C ILE A 180 3.37 -7.58 20.90
N GLU A 181 4.13 -8.34 21.69
CA GLU A 181 3.72 -8.72 23.04
C GLU A 181 3.57 -7.52 23.98
N ASN A 182 4.27 -6.40 23.71
CA ASN A 182 4.25 -5.23 24.59
C ASN A 182 2.88 -4.57 24.65
N TYR A 183 2.04 -4.68 23.60
CA TYR A 183 0.67 -4.17 23.64
C TYR A 183 -0.21 -4.86 24.71
N TRP A 184 0.21 -6.03 25.19
CA TRP A 184 -0.42 -6.74 26.30
C TRP A 184 0.38 -6.68 27.60
N SER A 185 1.41 -5.84 27.68
CA SER A 185 2.23 -5.69 28.88
C SER A 185 1.41 -5.11 30.05
N LYS A 186 1.86 -5.44 31.27
CA LYS A 186 1.40 -4.78 32.51
C LYS A 186 2.44 -3.82 33.07
N ASP A 187 3.59 -3.70 32.42
CA ASP A 187 4.62 -2.75 32.80
C ASP A 187 4.11 -1.34 32.48
N GLU A 188 4.24 -0.41 33.42
CA GLU A 188 3.71 0.95 33.34
C GLU A 188 4.21 1.72 32.10
N ASP A 189 5.44 1.46 31.66
CA ASP A 189 6.09 2.09 30.49
C ASP A 189 5.58 1.57 29.14
N LYS A 190 4.88 0.44 29.12
CA LYS A 190 4.41 -0.25 27.89
C LYS A 190 2.91 -0.52 27.90
N GLU A 191 2.22 -0.20 29.00
CA GLU A 191 0.84 -0.60 29.17
C GLU A 191 -0.06 0.09 28.14
N VAL A 192 -0.72 -0.73 27.31
CA VAL A 192 -1.78 -0.28 26.40
C VAL A 192 -3.11 -0.84 26.90
N ILE A 193 -3.72 -0.14 27.86
CA ILE A 193 -4.97 -0.55 28.52
C ILE A 193 -6.06 -0.88 27.49
N LEU A 194 -6.15 -0.06 26.44
CA LEU A 194 -7.11 -0.21 25.36
C LEU A 194 -7.03 -1.61 24.71
N VAL A 195 -5.85 -2.04 24.28
CA VAL A 195 -5.64 -3.37 23.65
C VAL A 195 -5.95 -4.50 24.63
N ARG A 196 -5.46 -4.39 25.87
CA ARG A 196 -5.64 -5.42 26.89
C ARG A 196 -7.09 -5.66 27.27
N LYS A 197 -7.90 -4.59 27.34
CA LYS A 197 -9.32 -4.69 27.65
C LYS A 197 -10.13 -5.23 26.46
N THR A 198 -9.67 -5.00 25.24
CA THR A 198 -10.40 -5.43 24.04
C THR A 198 -10.24 -6.91 23.72
N MET A 199 -9.02 -7.45 23.75
CA MET A 199 -8.77 -8.85 23.37
C MET A 199 -7.54 -9.41 24.10
N SER A 200 -7.57 -10.69 24.48
CA SER A 200 -6.40 -11.34 25.07
C SER A 200 -5.29 -11.58 24.04
N ARG A 201 -4.03 -11.56 24.49
CA ARG A 201 -2.86 -11.85 23.64
C ARG A 201 -2.99 -13.19 22.90
N ASN A 202 -3.49 -14.21 23.59
CA ASN A 202 -3.64 -15.55 23.03
C ASN A 202 -4.74 -15.58 21.96
N LYS A 203 -5.87 -14.89 22.17
CA LYS A 203 -6.92 -14.77 21.16
C LYS A 203 -6.41 -14.04 19.92
N PHE A 204 -5.68 -12.93 20.10
CA PHE A 204 -5.05 -12.22 18.99
C PHE A 204 -4.09 -13.11 18.19
N LYS A 205 -3.18 -13.83 18.86
CA LYS A 205 -2.25 -14.76 18.20
C LYS A 205 -2.99 -15.89 17.46
N ASN A 206 -4.05 -16.40 18.06
CA ASN A 206 -4.85 -17.47 17.48
C ASN A 206 -5.63 -17.01 16.24
N ILE A 207 -6.21 -15.80 16.24
CA ILE A 207 -6.81 -15.20 15.04
C ILE A 207 -5.75 -14.98 13.96
N LYS A 208 -4.61 -14.35 14.28
CA LYS A 208 -3.50 -14.10 13.34
C LYS A 208 -3.04 -15.39 12.65
N GLN A 209 -2.92 -16.48 13.41
CA GLN A 209 -2.50 -17.78 12.89
C GLN A 209 -3.52 -18.37 11.90
N ASN A 210 -4.81 -18.23 12.18
CA ASN A 210 -5.89 -18.83 11.38
C ASN A 210 -6.40 -17.92 10.26
N LEU A 211 -6.09 -16.62 10.27
CA LEU A 211 -6.56 -15.66 9.27
C LEU A 211 -6.24 -16.11 7.83
N HIS A 212 -7.24 -16.23 6.97
CA HIS A 212 -7.11 -16.59 5.56
C HIS A 212 -8.08 -15.78 4.69
N LEU A 213 -7.73 -15.60 3.42
CA LEU A 213 -8.46 -14.76 2.45
C LEU A 213 -9.00 -15.55 1.24
N SER A 214 -8.72 -16.85 1.20
CA SER A 214 -9.06 -17.76 0.11
C SER A 214 -9.22 -19.18 0.63
N ASP A 215 -9.99 -20.00 -0.07
CA ASP A 215 -10.12 -21.42 0.22
C ASP A 215 -8.94 -22.20 -0.38
N ASN A 216 -8.08 -22.74 0.47
CA ASN A 216 -6.90 -23.50 0.05
C ASN A 216 -7.23 -24.77 -0.75
N LYS A 217 -8.47 -25.29 -0.69
CA LYS A 217 -8.88 -26.46 -1.48
C LYS A 217 -9.17 -26.13 -2.94
N ASN A 218 -9.47 -24.87 -3.25
CA ASN A 218 -10.00 -24.44 -4.54
C ASN A 218 -9.16 -23.30 -5.14
N LEU A 219 -7.84 -23.31 -4.91
CA LEU A 219 -6.93 -22.29 -5.44
C LEU A 219 -6.64 -22.52 -6.93
N ASP A 220 -6.67 -21.43 -7.72
CA ASP A 220 -6.09 -21.42 -9.05
C ASP A 220 -4.56 -21.42 -8.95
N LEU A 221 -3.96 -22.59 -9.19
CA LEU A 221 -2.51 -22.78 -9.11
C LEU A 221 -1.74 -22.00 -10.19
N THR A 222 -2.42 -21.48 -11.22
CA THR A 222 -1.79 -20.64 -12.24
C THR A 222 -1.67 -19.18 -11.82
N ASP A 223 -2.46 -18.74 -10.84
CA ASP A 223 -2.39 -17.40 -10.27
C ASP A 223 -1.47 -17.36 -9.06
N LYS A 224 -0.31 -16.73 -9.21
CA LYS A 224 0.66 -16.52 -8.12
C LYS A 224 0.09 -15.71 -6.95
N PHE A 225 -1.01 -14.99 -7.15
CA PHE A 225 -1.72 -14.23 -6.11
C PHE A 225 -3.03 -14.88 -5.66
N ALA A 226 -3.28 -16.16 -5.99
CA ALA A 226 -4.54 -16.84 -5.69
C ALA A 226 -4.97 -16.73 -4.21
N LYS A 227 -4.01 -16.68 -3.27
CA LYS A 227 -4.28 -16.55 -1.84
C LYS A 227 -4.86 -15.20 -1.41
N VAL A 228 -4.69 -14.14 -2.21
CA VAL A 228 -5.24 -12.79 -1.95
C VAL A 228 -6.25 -12.36 -3.01
N ARG A 229 -6.34 -13.08 -4.13
CA ARG A 229 -7.15 -12.71 -5.29
C ARG A 229 -8.60 -12.43 -4.94
N PRO A 230 -9.32 -13.28 -4.16
CA PRO A 230 -10.71 -12.99 -3.82
C PRO A 230 -10.86 -11.66 -3.05
N PHE A 231 -9.95 -11.40 -2.11
CA PHE A 231 -9.95 -10.18 -1.31
C PHE A 231 -9.65 -8.93 -2.16
N PHE A 232 -8.66 -9.02 -3.06
CA PHE A 232 -8.34 -7.91 -3.97
C PHE A 232 -9.47 -7.59 -4.94
N ASN A 233 -10.15 -8.61 -5.47
CA ASN A 233 -11.28 -8.41 -6.38
C ASN A 233 -12.41 -7.66 -5.67
N ILE A 234 -12.81 -8.11 -4.47
CA ILE A 234 -13.86 -7.43 -3.70
C ILE A 234 -13.43 -6.00 -3.35
N LEU A 235 -12.18 -5.77 -2.93
CA LEU A 235 -11.73 -4.42 -2.62
C LEU A 235 -11.72 -3.50 -3.83
N ASN A 236 -11.32 -3.98 -5.01
CA ASN A 236 -11.41 -3.21 -6.25
C ASN A 236 -12.86 -2.81 -6.54
N GLU A 237 -13.82 -3.72 -6.37
CA GLU A 237 -15.25 -3.40 -6.49
C GLU A 237 -15.68 -2.33 -5.46
N LYS A 238 -15.25 -2.46 -4.19
CA LYS A 238 -15.56 -1.47 -3.14
C LYS A 238 -14.91 -0.12 -3.38
N PHE A 239 -13.73 -0.07 -3.99
CA PHE A 239 -13.03 1.17 -4.28
C PHE A 239 -13.66 1.94 -5.44
N SER A 240 -14.28 1.25 -6.40
CA SER A 240 -15.02 1.84 -7.53
C SER A 240 -16.54 1.92 -7.32
N GLN A 241 -17.08 1.43 -6.19
CA GLN A 241 -18.53 1.20 -6.00
C GLN A 241 -19.43 2.43 -6.19
N PHE A 242 -18.89 3.63 -6.02
CA PHE A 242 -19.69 4.85 -6.15
C PHE A 242 -19.87 5.30 -7.61
N GLY A 243 -19.23 4.63 -8.57
CA GLY A 243 -19.33 4.96 -10.00
C GLY A 243 -18.86 6.37 -10.37
N ILE A 244 -18.18 7.06 -9.45
CA ILE A 244 -17.77 8.46 -9.58
C ILE A 244 -16.25 8.54 -9.53
N PHE A 245 -15.68 8.91 -10.67
CA PHE A 245 -14.25 9.08 -10.87
C PHE A 245 -13.90 10.56 -10.96
N SER A 246 -12.70 10.93 -10.49
CA SER A 246 -12.19 12.29 -10.63
C SER A 246 -11.95 12.62 -12.11
N HIS A 247 -12.06 13.90 -12.47
CA HIS A 247 -11.79 14.35 -13.83
C HIS A 247 -10.34 14.06 -14.25
N ASN A 248 -9.40 14.10 -13.31
CA ASN A 248 -8.00 13.75 -13.56
C ASN A 248 -7.63 12.47 -12.81
N LEU A 249 -7.14 11.49 -13.56
CA LEU A 249 -6.72 10.18 -13.10
C LEU A 249 -5.22 9.99 -13.30
N SER A 250 -4.57 9.29 -12.38
CA SER A 250 -3.14 8.98 -12.43
C SER A 250 -2.93 7.47 -12.34
N ILE A 251 -2.11 6.93 -13.25
CA ILE A 251 -1.66 5.53 -13.25
C ILE A 251 -0.16 5.49 -13.00
N ASP A 252 0.24 4.71 -12.00
CA ASP A 252 1.63 4.46 -11.63
C ASP A 252 1.73 3.16 -10.81
N GLU A 253 2.92 2.87 -10.28
CA GLU A 253 3.13 1.77 -9.35
C GLU A 253 3.20 2.17 -7.88
N GLU A 254 2.84 1.21 -7.02
CA GLU A 254 3.08 1.20 -5.59
C GLU A 254 3.97 0.00 -5.21
N MET A 255 4.84 0.19 -4.22
CA MET A 255 5.70 -0.86 -3.68
C MET A 255 5.28 -1.26 -2.27
N VAL A 256 4.87 -2.53 -2.09
CA VAL A 256 4.54 -3.10 -0.78
C VAL A 256 5.78 -3.79 -0.21
N PRO A 257 6.37 -3.31 0.91
CA PRO A 257 7.60 -3.86 1.46
C PRO A 257 7.50 -5.35 1.76
N TYR A 258 8.43 -6.14 1.23
CA TYR A 258 8.51 -7.56 1.49
C TYR A 258 9.95 -8.07 1.35
N PHE A 259 10.40 -8.79 2.39
CA PHE A 259 11.77 -9.30 2.48
C PHE A 259 11.83 -10.83 2.44
N GLY A 260 10.70 -11.52 2.52
CA GLY A 260 10.60 -12.98 2.47
C GLY A 260 10.86 -13.57 1.07
N ARG A 261 10.55 -14.85 0.89
CA ARG A 261 10.84 -15.60 -0.33
C ARG A 261 9.57 -15.82 -1.15
N HIS A 262 9.42 -15.07 -2.24
CA HIS A 262 8.27 -15.23 -3.15
C HIS A 262 8.64 -14.83 -4.58
N SER A 263 8.30 -15.62 -5.58
CA SER A 263 8.73 -15.42 -6.99
C SER A 263 8.30 -14.08 -7.62
N CYS A 264 7.22 -13.46 -7.12
CA CYS A 264 6.79 -12.11 -7.54
C CYS A 264 7.44 -10.95 -6.76
N LYS A 265 8.38 -11.20 -5.84
CA LYS A 265 9.11 -10.14 -5.15
C LYS A 265 10.02 -9.42 -6.17
N MET A 266 9.98 -8.10 -6.13
CA MET A 266 10.69 -7.20 -7.02
C MET A 266 11.77 -6.42 -6.25
N PHE A 267 12.86 -6.12 -6.94
CA PHE A 267 13.79 -5.07 -6.55
C PHE A 267 13.67 -3.89 -7.51
N ILE A 268 13.48 -2.67 -6.98
CA ILE A 268 13.43 -1.44 -7.79
C ILE A 268 14.46 -0.43 -7.25
N LYS A 269 15.50 -0.16 -8.05
CA LYS A 269 16.53 0.86 -7.74
C LYS A 269 15.87 2.24 -7.71
N GLY A 270 16.21 3.06 -6.71
CA GLY A 270 15.76 4.46 -6.61
C GLY A 270 14.43 4.71 -5.91
N LYS A 271 13.64 3.67 -5.59
CA LYS A 271 12.43 3.82 -4.74
C LYS A 271 12.81 3.79 -3.23
N PRO A 272 12.04 4.45 -2.35
CA PRO A 272 12.23 4.33 -0.89
C PRO A 272 12.09 2.88 -0.43
N VAL A 273 11.06 2.18 -0.91
CA VAL A 273 10.88 0.74 -0.72
C VAL A 273 11.49 0.01 -1.92
N ARG A 274 12.69 -0.53 -1.72
CA ARG A 274 13.45 -1.17 -2.81
C ARG A 274 13.07 -2.63 -3.01
N PHE A 275 12.62 -3.35 -1.98
CA PHE A 275 12.26 -4.76 -2.05
C PHE A 275 10.80 -4.96 -1.65
N GLY A 276 10.02 -5.59 -2.52
CA GLY A 276 8.59 -5.72 -2.27
C GLY A 276 7.77 -6.32 -3.38
N PHE A 277 6.46 -6.36 -3.17
CA PHE A 277 5.51 -6.59 -4.27
C PHE A 277 5.24 -5.29 -4.99
N LYS A 278 5.20 -5.34 -6.32
CA LYS A 278 4.77 -4.22 -7.16
C LYS A 278 3.27 -4.33 -7.42
N LEU A 279 2.53 -3.25 -7.14
CA LEU A 279 1.13 -3.08 -7.52
C LEU A 279 1.02 -1.98 -8.57
N TRP A 280 0.21 -2.20 -9.60
CA TRP A 280 -0.20 -1.15 -10.53
C TRP A 280 -1.46 -0.49 -10.01
N CYS A 281 -1.49 0.84 -9.91
CA CYS A 281 -2.56 1.57 -9.25
C CYS A 281 -3.20 2.61 -10.18
N LEU A 282 -4.52 2.68 -10.16
CA LEU A 282 -5.31 3.77 -10.75
C LEU A 282 -5.86 4.63 -9.61
N THR A 283 -5.51 5.92 -9.61
CA THR A 283 -5.89 6.87 -8.57
C THR A 283 -6.49 8.14 -9.16
N SER A 284 -7.19 8.92 -8.34
CA SER A 284 -7.46 10.33 -8.63
C SER A 284 -6.19 11.17 -8.42
N GLU A 285 -6.17 12.39 -8.97
CA GLU A 285 -5.09 13.35 -8.74
C GLU A 285 -4.81 13.64 -7.25
N ASN A 286 -5.80 13.42 -6.37
CA ASN A 286 -5.65 13.66 -4.93
C ASN A 286 -5.27 12.39 -4.13
N GLY A 287 -5.11 11.24 -4.78
CA GLY A 287 -4.66 9.98 -4.18
C GLY A 287 -5.76 9.06 -3.62
N TYR A 288 -7.03 9.26 -3.98
CA TYR A 288 -8.04 8.21 -3.80
C TYR A 288 -7.77 7.07 -4.80
N LEU A 289 -7.68 5.83 -4.31
CA LEU A 289 -7.39 4.63 -5.11
C LEU A 289 -8.68 4.00 -5.64
N TYR A 290 -8.76 3.80 -6.95
CA TYR A 290 -9.92 3.18 -7.61
C TYR A 290 -9.71 1.69 -7.89
N LYS A 291 -8.51 1.32 -8.35
CA LYS A 291 -8.18 -0.06 -8.70
C LYS A 291 -6.69 -0.30 -8.53
N PHE A 292 -6.33 -1.50 -8.10
CA PHE A 292 -4.96 -1.95 -8.10
C PHE A 292 -4.84 -3.39 -8.60
N LEU A 293 -3.71 -3.69 -9.24
CA LEU A 293 -3.41 -5.00 -9.83
C LEU A 293 -2.00 -5.44 -9.43
N PRO A 294 -1.82 -6.62 -8.82
CA PRO A 294 -0.49 -7.10 -8.48
C PRO A 294 0.28 -7.55 -9.72
N TYR A 295 1.56 -7.20 -9.80
CA TYR A 295 2.45 -7.64 -10.88
C TYR A 295 2.95 -9.09 -10.64
N GLY A 296 2.58 -10.01 -11.54
CA GLY A 296 2.91 -11.45 -11.44
C GLY A 296 4.26 -11.88 -12.02
N GLY A 297 5.09 -10.93 -12.46
CA GLY A 297 6.36 -11.23 -13.14
C GLY A 297 6.18 -11.80 -14.55
N ALA A 298 7.29 -12.27 -15.13
CA ALA A 298 7.39 -12.71 -16.53
C ALA A 298 6.48 -13.90 -16.89
N SER A 299 6.14 -14.75 -15.93
CA SER A 299 5.28 -15.93 -16.15
C SER A 299 3.78 -15.62 -16.19
N THR A 300 3.39 -14.36 -16.04
CA THR A 300 1.98 -13.95 -16.15
C THR A 300 1.55 -14.08 -17.61
N LYS A 301 0.42 -14.73 -17.89
CA LYS A 301 -0.13 -14.78 -19.25
C LYS A 301 -0.39 -13.34 -19.74
N ARG A 302 0.11 -13.03 -20.94
CA ARG A 302 0.05 -11.69 -21.56
C ARG A 302 -0.87 -11.74 -22.78
N VAL A 303 -1.42 -10.59 -23.16
CA VAL A 303 -2.09 -10.46 -24.45
C VAL A 303 -1.06 -10.42 -25.57
N ASP A 304 -1.18 -11.34 -26.53
CA ASP A 304 -0.25 -11.43 -27.67
C ASP A 304 -0.21 -10.10 -28.47
N GLY A 305 1.00 -9.60 -28.70
CA GLY A 305 1.23 -8.39 -29.48
C GLY A 305 1.01 -7.06 -28.75
N LEU A 306 0.61 -7.06 -27.46
CA LEU A 306 0.40 -5.85 -26.67
C LEU A 306 1.52 -5.66 -25.62
N PRO A 307 2.24 -4.51 -25.61
CA PRO A 307 3.24 -4.22 -24.58
C PRO A 307 2.65 -4.19 -23.16
N LEU A 308 3.48 -4.55 -22.16
CA LEU A 308 3.09 -4.56 -20.74
C LEU A 308 2.45 -3.28 -20.25
N GLY A 309 3.08 -2.13 -20.53
CA GLY A 309 2.52 -0.84 -20.13
C GLY A 309 1.11 -0.60 -20.71
N SER A 310 0.89 -0.97 -21.98
CA SER A 310 -0.41 -0.80 -22.62
C SER A 310 -1.48 -1.74 -22.05
N GLU A 311 -1.15 -3.00 -21.78
CA GLU A 311 -2.09 -3.94 -21.17
C GLU A 311 -2.50 -3.50 -19.77
N VAL A 312 -1.55 -3.04 -18.96
CA VAL A 312 -1.82 -2.56 -17.60
C VAL A 312 -2.74 -1.34 -17.63
N VAL A 313 -2.43 -0.34 -18.47
CA VAL A 313 -3.26 0.87 -18.58
C VAL A 313 -4.67 0.51 -19.02
N LEU A 314 -4.84 -0.31 -20.07
CA LEU A 314 -6.16 -0.70 -20.54
C LEU A 314 -6.93 -1.49 -19.48
N GLY A 315 -6.29 -2.46 -18.81
CA GLY A 315 -6.92 -3.26 -17.77
C GLY A 315 -7.31 -2.45 -16.52
N LEU A 316 -6.52 -1.44 -16.14
CA LEU A 316 -6.89 -0.54 -15.05
C LEU A 316 -8.11 0.32 -15.40
N LEU A 317 -8.23 0.74 -16.67
CA LEU A 317 -9.30 1.62 -17.14
C LEU A 317 -10.61 0.91 -17.48
N GLU A 318 -10.66 -0.42 -17.43
CA GLU A 318 -11.90 -1.19 -17.66
C GLU A 318 -13.05 -0.81 -16.72
N ILE A 319 -12.75 -0.25 -15.55
CA ILE A 319 -13.77 0.18 -14.57
C ILE A 319 -14.31 1.60 -14.83
N VAL A 320 -13.81 2.29 -15.85
CA VAL A 320 -14.20 3.67 -16.16
C VAL A 320 -15.23 3.67 -17.28
N ASP A 321 -16.51 3.78 -16.90
CA ASP A 321 -17.65 3.68 -17.83
C ASP A 321 -17.83 4.90 -18.75
N GLN A 322 -17.33 6.07 -18.34
CA GLN A 322 -17.49 7.34 -19.07
C GLN A 322 -16.13 7.97 -19.44
N PRO A 323 -15.36 7.35 -20.36
CA PRO A 323 -14.02 7.81 -20.76
C PRO A 323 -13.93 9.29 -21.10
N GLN A 324 -14.98 9.84 -21.73
CA GLN A 324 -15.05 11.22 -22.17
C GLN A 324 -15.04 12.26 -21.04
N LEU A 325 -15.22 11.83 -19.78
CA LEU A 325 -15.18 12.71 -18.62
C LEU A 325 -13.79 12.83 -17.99
N HIS A 326 -12.83 12.02 -18.45
CA HIS A 326 -11.59 11.79 -17.72
C HIS A 326 -10.34 12.07 -18.55
N ARG A 327 -9.34 12.63 -17.87
CA ARG A 327 -7.97 12.80 -18.33
C ARG A 327 -7.06 11.87 -17.56
N ILE A 328 -6.14 11.23 -18.25
CA ILE A 328 -5.31 10.18 -17.69
C ILE A 328 -3.84 10.58 -17.82
N PHE A 329 -3.14 10.53 -16.69
CA PHE A 329 -1.73 10.84 -16.59
C PHE A 329 -0.95 9.60 -16.19
N PHE A 330 0.11 9.28 -16.93
CA PHE A 330 0.98 8.15 -16.62
C PHE A 330 2.43 8.41 -17.04
N ASP A 331 3.34 7.64 -16.47
CA ASP A 331 4.78 7.82 -16.66
C ASP A 331 5.32 7.25 -18.00
N ASN A 332 6.64 7.24 -18.13
CA ASN A 332 7.33 6.75 -19.32
C ASN A 332 7.37 5.22 -19.44
N PHE A 333 7.12 4.48 -18.37
CA PHE A 333 6.98 3.03 -18.44
C PHE A 333 5.76 2.67 -19.29
N PHE A 334 4.65 3.40 -19.13
CA PHE A 334 3.41 3.14 -19.86
C PHE A 334 3.33 3.82 -21.24
N THR A 335 3.79 5.07 -21.35
CA THR A 335 3.49 5.89 -22.53
C THR A 335 4.13 5.36 -23.83
N SER A 336 3.32 5.31 -24.89
CA SER A 336 3.77 5.13 -26.28
C SER A 336 2.79 5.78 -27.24
N TYR A 337 3.26 6.13 -28.44
CA TYR A 337 2.39 6.64 -29.51
C TYR A 337 1.21 5.70 -29.79
N LYS A 338 1.46 4.39 -29.90
CA LYS A 338 0.41 3.38 -30.12
C LYS A 338 -0.62 3.33 -28.99
N LEU A 339 -0.19 3.46 -27.73
CA LEU A 339 -1.12 3.50 -26.59
C LEU A 339 -2.05 4.72 -26.67
N LEU A 340 -1.54 5.89 -27.02
CA LEU A 340 -2.36 7.09 -27.15
C LEU A 340 -3.41 6.97 -28.28
N LEU A 341 -3.07 6.28 -29.37
CA LEU A 341 -4.05 5.95 -30.42
C LEU A 341 -5.15 5.01 -29.89
N MET A 342 -4.79 3.93 -29.21
CA MET A 342 -5.76 2.99 -28.63
C MET A 342 -6.67 3.67 -27.60
N LEU A 343 -6.12 4.56 -26.77
CA LEU A 343 -6.90 5.34 -25.80
C LEU A 343 -7.84 6.32 -26.48
N LYS A 344 -7.39 7.00 -27.54
CA LYS A 344 -8.24 7.88 -28.35
C LYS A 344 -9.41 7.13 -28.99
N GLU A 345 -9.16 5.95 -29.55
CA GLU A 345 -10.24 5.08 -30.08
C GLU A 345 -11.25 4.66 -29.02
N LYS A 346 -10.82 4.59 -27.75
CA LYS A 346 -11.67 4.32 -26.58
C LYS A 346 -12.23 5.59 -25.93
N HIS A 347 -12.10 6.75 -26.58
CA HIS A 347 -12.55 8.06 -26.08
C HIS A 347 -11.89 8.53 -24.79
N PHE A 348 -10.72 7.98 -24.44
CA PHE A 348 -9.92 8.46 -23.33
C PHE A 348 -8.97 9.57 -23.75
N PHE A 349 -8.82 10.56 -22.88
CA PHE A 349 -7.86 11.65 -23.01
C PHE A 349 -6.66 11.36 -22.13
N ALA A 350 -5.44 11.35 -22.69
CA ALA A 350 -4.25 10.90 -22.00
C ALA A 350 -3.01 11.71 -22.35
N THR A 351 -2.17 11.91 -21.34
CA THR A 351 -0.91 12.64 -21.41
C THR A 351 0.14 11.93 -20.57
N GLY A 352 1.32 11.72 -21.13
CA GLY A 352 2.38 11.03 -20.42
C GLY A 352 3.78 11.43 -20.87
N THR A 353 4.75 11.22 -19.99
CA THR A 353 6.17 11.28 -20.37
C THR A 353 6.50 10.08 -21.25
N VAL A 354 7.31 10.25 -22.28
CA VAL A 354 7.58 9.18 -23.26
C VAL A 354 9.07 9.01 -23.49
N ARG A 355 9.50 7.75 -23.67
CA ARG A 355 10.87 7.42 -24.10
C ARG A 355 11.01 7.69 -25.60
N ASP A 356 12.19 8.16 -26.02
CA ASP A 356 12.44 8.62 -27.40
C ASP A 356 12.09 7.55 -28.46
N ASN A 357 12.42 6.29 -28.19
CA ASN A 357 12.13 5.14 -29.05
C ASN A 357 10.65 4.75 -29.14
N ARG A 358 9.76 5.37 -28.37
CA ARG A 358 8.31 5.10 -28.33
C ARG A 358 7.47 6.23 -28.91
N THR A 359 8.11 7.24 -29.50
CA THR A 359 7.46 8.46 -29.99
C THR A 359 6.78 8.31 -31.35
N GLY A 360 6.94 7.18 -32.04
CA GLY A 360 6.44 7.01 -33.41
C GLY A 360 7.23 7.83 -34.42
N ASN A 361 8.55 8.00 -34.21
CA ASN A 361 9.48 8.76 -35.05
C ASN A 361 9.03 10.21 -35.29
N CYS A 362 8.60 10.87 -34.22
CA CYS A 362 8.13 12.26 -34.29
C CYS A 362 9.25 13.25 -34.65
N ASN A 363 8.89 14.31 -35.37
CA ASN A 363 9.82 15.35 -35.83
C ASN A 363 10.15 16.35 -34.70
N LEU A 364 10.90 15.90 -33.70
CA LEU A 364 11.43 16.74 -32.60
C LEU A 364 12.95 16.89 -32.71
N LYS A 365 13.48 18.04 -32.29
CA LYS A 365 14.91 18.24 -32.03
C LYS A 365 15.44 17.10 -31.18
N SER A 366 16.61 16.56 -31.54
CA SER A 366 17.19 15.43 -30.80
C SER A 366 17.46 15.78 -29.32
N MET A 367 17.41 14.76 -28.45
CA MET A 367 17.69 14.93 -27.02
C MET A 367 19.03 15.63 -26.77
N LYS A 368 20.07 15.28 -27.53
CA LYS A 368 21.42 15.87 -27.44
C LYS A 368 21.45 17.35 -27.79
N LEU A 369 20.68 17.77 -28.80
CA LEU A 369 20.59 19.18 -29.18
C LEU A 369 19.79 19.96 -28.13
N MET A 370 18.65 19.42 -27.69
CA MET A 370 17.82 20.05 -26.66
C MET A 370 18.52 20.21 -25.31
N ALA A 371 19.42 19.30 -24.94
CA ALA A 371 20.19 19.39 -23.69
C ALA A 371 21.21 20.54 -23.68
N LYS A 372 21.57 21.08 -24.85
CA LYS A 372 22.48 22.22 -24.99
C LYS A 372 21.75 23.57 -24.98
N GLU A 373 20.43 23.55 -25.16
CA GLU A 373 19.60 24.75 -25.18
C GLU A 373 19.44 25.35 -23.77
N PRO A 374 19.10 26.64 -23.66
CA PRO A 374 18.75 27.23 -22.37
C PRO A 374 17.58 26.50 -21.70
N LYS A 375 17.63 26.41 -20.38
CA LYS A 375 16.55 25.84 -19.56
C LYS A 375 15.23 26.57 -19.83
N GLY A 376 14.14 25.84 -19.99
CA GLY A 376 12.85 26.38 -20.41
C GLY A 376 12.59 26.30 -21.91
N THR A 377 13.62 26.06 -22.73
CA THR A 377 13.44 25.89 -24.19
C THR A 377 12.64 24.63 -24.49
N PHE A 378 11.69 24.73 -25.42
CA PHE A 378 10.91 23.59 -25.89
C PHE A 378 10.84 23.48 -27.41
N ASP A 379 10.64 22.26 -27.88
CA ASP A 379 10.28 21.92 -29.24
C ASP A 379 9.00 21.09 -29.27
N PHE A 380 8.19 21.23 -30.31
CA PHE A 380 6.91 20.53 -30.37
C PHE A 380 6.54 20.20 -31.81
N THR A 381 5.73 19.15 -31.94
CA THR A 381 5.23 18.65 -33.22
C THR A 381 3.84 18.06 -33.01
N PHE A 382 3.05 18.05 -34.08
CA PHE A 382 1.70 17.53 -34.04
C PHE A 382 1.46 16.61 -35.23
N ASP A 383 0.95 15.42 -34.95
CA ASP A 383 0.39 14.55 -35.98
C ASP A 383 -1.06 14.97 -36.24
N SER A 384 -1.27 15.71 -37.33
CA SER A 384 -2.61 16.19 -37.69
C SER A 384 -3.53 15.11 -38.22
N GLU A 385 -3.00 13.95 -38.62
CA GLU A 385 -3.83 12.84 -39.12
C GLU A 385 -4.47 12.10 -37.95
N ASN A 386 -3.67 11.67 -36.98
CA ASN A 386 -4.17 10.89 -35.85
C ASN A 386 -4.47 11.74 -34.60
N GLY A 387 -4.11 13.02 -34.61
CA GLY A 387 -4.36 13.98 -33.54
C GLY A 387 -3.56 13.68 -32.27
N ILE A 388 -2.25 13.52 -32.40
CA ILE A 388 -1.32 13.30 -31.28
C ILE A 388 -0.29 14.43 -31.26
N GLY A 389 -0.18 15.12 -30.13
CA GLY A 389 0.82 16.15 -29.87
C GLY A 389 2.02 15.59 -29.13
N ALA A 390 3.21 16.10 -29.45
CA ALA A 390 4.44 15.79 -28.74
C ALA A 390 5.21 17.07 -28.42
N VAL A 391 5.79 17.14 -27.22
CA VAL A 391 6.64 18.25 -26.78
C VAL A 391 7.91 17.70 -26.16
N ARG A 392 9.02 18.38 -26.41
CA ARG A 392 10.32 18.16 -25.78
C ARG A 392 10.73 19.43 -25.07
N TRP A 393 11.03 19.34 -23.78
CA TRP A 393 11.32 20.50 -22.93
C TRP A 393 12.63 20.32 -22.18
N CYS A 394 13.43 21.37 -22.10
CA CYS A 394 14.71 21.39 -21.40
C CYS A 394 14.52 21.85 -19.94
N ASP A 395 14.60 20.92 -18.98
CA ASP A 395 14.67 21.20 -17.54
C ASP A 395 16.09 20.87 -17.01
N ASN A 396 16.21 20.21 -15.85
CA ASN A 396 17.48 19.62 -15.40
C ASN A 396 17.93 18.47 -16.32
N ALA A 397 16.96 17.75 -16.87
CA ALA A 397 17.12 16.80 -17.95
C ALA A 397 16.12 17.17 -19.05
N VAL A 398 16.37 16.71 -20.27
CA VAL A 398 15.42 16.86 -21.37
C VAL A 398 14.28 15.87 -21.16
N VAL A 399 13.05 16.37 -21.17
CA VAL A 399 11.84 15.54 -21.03
C VAL A 399 11.06 15.57 -22.33
N THR A 400 10.56 14.42 -22.76
CA THR A 400 9.62 14.31 -23.88
C THR A 400 8.26 13.88 -23.33
N MET A 401 7.19 14.55 -23.75
CA MET A 401 5.80 14.18 -23.44
C MET A 401 5.00 14.03 -24.72
N MET A 402 3.98 13.18 -24.67
CA MET A 402 2.98 13.04 -25.72
C MET A 402 1.57 13.07 -25.16
N SER A 403 0.64 13.57 -25.95
CA SER A 403 -0.75 13.70 -25.54
C SER A 403 -1.71 13.64 -26.72
N ASN A 404 -2.91 13.12 -26.47
CA ASN A 404 -4.05 13.21 -27.37
C ASN A 404 -5.07 14.31 -26.95
N VAL A 405 -4.73 15.17 -25.97
CA VAL A 405 -5.63 16.19 -25.40
C VAL A 405 -4.95 17.51 -25.01
N ASP A 406 -3.69 17.47 -24.59
CA ASP A 406 -2.98 18.63 -24.04
C ASP A 406 -2.28 19.45 -25.12
N THR A 407 -2.36 20.77 -24.98
CA THR A 407 -1.78 21.73 -25.93
C THR A 407 -0.50 22.38 -25.39
N ILE A 408 0.14 23.23 -26.20
CA ILE A 408 1.34 23.96 -25.80
C ILE A 408 0.99 25.23 -25.02
N GLU A 409 -0.09 25.91 -25.41
CA GLU A 409 -0.53 27.19 -24.85
C GLU A 409 -1.64 27.00 -23.79
N PRO A 410 -1.77 27.91 -22.81
CA PRO A 410 -0.88 29.04 -22.55
C PRO A 410 0.48 28.58 -22.01
N ILE A 411 1.55 29.34 -22.29
CA ILE A 411 2.84 29.14 -21.62
C ILE A 411 2.75 29.60 -20.15
N HIS A 412 3.19 28.73 -19.24
CA HIS A 412 3.26 28.99 -17.81
C HIS A 412 4.67 29.39 -17.37
N ALA A 413 4.76 30.16 -16.29
CA ALA A 413 6.02 30.45 -15.61
C ALA A 413 6.27 29.42 -14.50
N ALA A 414 7.32 28.61 -14.63
CA ALA A 414 7.72 27.63 -13.64
C ALA A 414 8.96 28.08 -12.88
N LYS A 415 8.91 28.06 -11.54
CA LYS A 415 10.10 28.23 -10.71
C LYS A 415 10.93 26.95 -10.74
N ARG A 416 12.19 27.05 -11.14
CA ARG A 416 13.15 25.95 -11.21
C ARG A 416 14.47 26.35 -10.59
N TYR A 417 15.10 25.45 -9.86
CA TYR A 417 16.47 25.67 -9.40
C TYR A 417 17.43 25.43 -10.56
N ASP A 418 18.34 26.36 -10.81
CA ASP A 418 19.43 26.20 -11.76
C ASP A 418 20.69 25.78 -11.01
N ARG A 419 21.22 24.58 -11.33
CA ARG A 419 22.41 24.04 -10.66
C ARG A 419 23.69 24.83 -10.99
N LYS A 420 23.78 25.43 -12.17
CA LYS A 420 24.94 26.24 -12.61
C LYS A 420 24.93 27.60 -11.92
N LEU A 421 23.76 28.24 -11.85
CA LEU A 421 23.60 29.56 -11.25
C LEU A 421 23.35 29.53 -9.73
N LYS A 422 23.10 28.34 -9.16
CA LYS A 422 22.77 28.11 -7.74
C LYS A 422 21.66 29.01 -7.21
N LYS A 423 20.65 29.29 -8.03
CA LYS A 423 19.52 30.15 -7.68
C LYS A 423 18.22 29.68 -8.34
N PRO A 424 17.06 30.01 -7.76
CA PRO A 424 15.79 29.82 -8.45
C PRO A 424 15.71 30.76 -9.66
N ILE A 425 15.28 30.22 -10.79
CA ILE A 425 14.97 30.95 -12.01
C ILE A 425 13.52 30.69 -12.42
N SER A 426 12.94 31.63 -13.16
CA SER A 426 11.64 31.43 -13.80
C SER A 426 11.88 30.97 -15.23
N VAL A 427 11.33 29.82 -15.60
CA VAL A 427 11.45 29.25 -16.95
C VAL A 427 10.08 29.11 -17.60
N GLN A 428 10.04 29.21 -18.93
CA GLN A 428 8.84 28.96 -19.71
C GLN A 428 8.51 27.46 -19.68
N GLN A 429 7.26 27.13 -19.39
CA GLN A 429 6.75 25.77 -19.30
C GLN A 429 5.49 25.64 -20.17
N PRO A 430 5.50 24.76 -21.18
CA PRO A 430 4.29 24.47 -21.97
C PRO A 430 3.14 23.92 -21.11
N SER A 431 1.90 24.25 -21.50
CA SER A 431 0.66 23.81 -20.83
C SER A 431 0.61 22.28 -20.63
N MET A 432 1.02 21.49 -21.64
CA MET A 432 1.15 20.04 -21.53
C MET A 432 2.04 19.60 -20.36
N ILE A 433 3.21 20.21 -20.17
CA ILE A 433 4.11 19.89 -19.05
C ILE A 433 3.50 20.35 -17.72
N TYR A 434 2.82 21.50 -17.72
CA TYR A 434 2.15 22.04 -16.54
C TYR A 434 1.04 21.11 -16.04
N ASN A 435 0.14 20.70 -16.94
CA ASN A 435 -0.96 19.79 -16.62
C ASN A 435 -0.45 18.42 -16.15
N TYR A 436 0.58 17.89 -16.80
CA TYR A 436 1.20 16.65 -16.35
C TYR A 436 1.73 16.77 -14.91
N ASN A 437 2.55 17.78 -14.62
CA ASN A 437 3.14 17.95 -13.28
C ASN A 437 2.11 18.21 -12.18
N LYS A 438 0.93 18.75 -12.54
CA LYS A 438 -0.15 19.02 -11.58
C LYS A 438 -0.94 17.76 -11.22
N ASN A 439 -1.19 16.90 -12.21
CA ASN A 439 -2.17 15.83 -12.10
C ASN A 439 -1.53 14.42 -12.02
N MET A 440 -0.26 14.30 -12.39
CA MET A 440 0.56 13.14 -12.08
C MET A 440 0.92 13.17 -10.58
N GLY A 441 1.01 12.00 -9.94
CA GLY A 441 1.41 11.88 -8.54
C GLY A 441 0.27 11.45 -7.59
N GLY A 442 -0.91 11.14 -8.12
CA GLY A 442 -2.01 10.58 -7.32
C GLY A 442 -1.61 9.30 -6.59
N VAL A 443 -0.86 8.42 -7.25
CA VAL A 443 -0.34 7.17 -6.65
C VAL A 443 0.67 7.46 -5.54
N ASP A 444 1.58 8.41 -5.75
CA ASP A 444 2.53 8.83 -4.70
C ASP A 444 1.82 9.41 -3.46
N LEU A 445 0.73 10.17 -3.66
CA LEU A 445 -0.09 10.67 -2.56
C LEU A 445 -0.82 9.54 -1.81
N HIS A 446 -1.25 8.50 -2.52
CA HIS A 446 -1.85 7.32 -1.91
C HIS A 446 -0.82 6.54 -1.08
N ASP A 447 0.34 6.24 -1.67
CA ASP A 447 1.43 5.53 -0.99
C ASP A 447 1.95 6.33 0.22
N ASN A 448 2.06 7.66 0.10
CA ASN A 448 2.38 8.51 1.25
C ASN A 448 1.34 8.38 2.38
N GLY A 449 0.04 8.38 2.03
CA GLY A 449 -1.04 8.18 2.99
C GLY A 449 -0.96 6.83 3.71
N ILE A 450 -0.50 5.77 3.04
CA ILE A 450 -0.23 4.48 3.67
C ILE A 450 1.02 4.56 4.54
N ALA A 451 2.13 5.07 4.01
CA ALA A 451 3.43 5.10 4.66
C ALA A 451 3.42 5.83 6.01
N ASN A 452 2.65 6.92 6.13
CA ASN A 452 2.54 7.71 7.35
C ASN A 452 2.06 6.91 8.57
N TYR A 453 1.20 5.90 8.38
CA TYR A 453 0.60 5.12 9.46
C TYR A 453 0.55 3.62 9.17
N ARG A 454 1.51 3.12 8.38
CA ARG A 454 1.54 1.72 7.92
C ARG A 454 1.43 0.75 9.11
N ILE A 455 0.52 -0.21 9.02
CA ILE A 455 0.35 -1.26 10.03
C ILE A 455 1.69 -1.97 10.30
N LYS A 456 2.11 -2.02 11.57
CA LYS A 456 3.43 -2.53 11.97
C LYS A 456 3.41 -4.01 12.36
N ILE A 457 2.24 -4.59 12.60
CA ILE A 457 2.11 -6.03 12.87
C ILE A 457 2.49 -6.82 11.63
N ARG A 458 3.54 -7.63 11.73
CA ARG A 458 4.02 -8.52 10.67
C ARG A 458 3.43 -9.93 10.82
N GLY A 459 3.45 -10.70 9.74
CA GLY A 459 2.99 -12.09 9.71
C GLY A 459 3.93 -12.95 8.89
N LYS A 460 3.98 -14.24 9.23
CA LYS A 460 4.81 -15.25 8.55
C LYS A 460 4.30 -15.63 7.16
N LYS A 461 3.08 -15.26 6.81
CA LYS A 461 2.47 -15.60 5.54
C LYS A 461 2.93 -14.58 4.50
N TRP A 462 3.42 -15.03 3.34
CA TRP A 462 3.94 -14.14 2.29
C TRP A 462 2.94 -13.07 1.85
N TRP A 463 1.64 -13.38 1.95
CA TRP A 463 0.55 -12.48 1.58
C TRP A 463 0.15 -11.50 2.69
N TRP A 464 0.66 -11.65 3.91
CA TRP A 464 0.34 -10.77 5.03
C TRP A 464 0.65 -9.27 4.76
N PRO A 465 1.80 -8.90 4.16
CA PRO A 465 2.06 -7.51 3.76
C PRO A 465 1.03 -6.98 2.77
N LEU A 466 0.57 -7.81 1.82
CA LEU A 466 -0.46 -7.43 0.86
C LEU A 466 -1.82 -7.20 1.53
N PHE A 467 -2.19 -8.07 2.46
CA PHE A 467 -3.39 -7.92 3.28
C PHE A 467 -3.37 -6.63 4.10
N SER A 468 -2.29 -6.42 4.87
CA SER A 468 -2.15 -5.22 5.72
C SER A 468 -2.09 -3.93 4.89
N ASN A 469 -1.40 -3.94 3.74
CA ASN A 469 -1.36 -2.81 2.81
C ASN A 469 -2.76 -2.47 2.28
N ALA A 470 -3.55 -3.48 1.89
CA ALA A 470 -4.91 -3.28 1.40
C ALA A 470 -5.87 -2.77 2.50
N VAL A 471 -5.67 -3.16 3.76
CA VAL A 471 -6.38 -2.54 4.90
C VAL A 471 -5.97 -1.06 5.05
N ASP A 472 -4.68 -0.74 4.94
CA ASP A 472 -4.22 0.66 4.95
C ASP A 472 -4.78 1.46 3.76
N SER A 473 -4.83 0.91 2.54
CA SER A 473 -5.46 1.52 1.37
C SER A 473 -6.95 1.81 1.61
N THR A 474 -7.66 0.86 2.23
CA THR A 474 -9.08 1.03 2.60
C THR A 474 -9.25 2.22 3.55
N ILE A 475 -8.35 2.39 4.53
CA ILE A 475 -8.39 3.52 5.47
C ILE A 475 -8.08 4.84 4.76
N VAL A 476 -7.10 4.86 3.86
CA VAL A 476 -6.76 6.06 3.07
C VAL A 476 -7.95 6.48 2.20
N ASN A 477 -8.61 5.53 1.54
CA ASN A 477 -9.81 5.79 0.75
C ASN A 477 -10.97 6.28 1.63
N ALA A 478 -11.25 5.61 2.76
CA ALA A 478 -12.29 6.01 3.69
C ALA A 478 -12.06 7.42 4.27
N TRP A 479 -10.81 7.76 4.60
CA TRP A 479 -10.42 9.08 5.08
C TRP A 479 -10.63 10.17 4.02
N LYS A 480 -10.18 9.93 2.78
CA LYS A 480 -10.38 10.87 1.66
C LYS A 480 -11.86 11.05 1.34
N PHE A 481 -12.60 9.95 1.32
CA PHE A 481 -14.06 9.97 1.12
C PHE A 481 -14.77 10.74 2.24
N TYR A 482 -14.45 10.47 3.50
CA TYR A 482 -15.02 11.18 4.66
C TYR A 482 -14.82 12.69 4.54
N ASN A 483 -13.61 13.14 4.22
CA ASN A 483 -13.30 14.56 4.05
C ASN A 483 -14.07 15.18 2.87
N LEU A 484 -14.22 14.44 1.77
CA LEU A 484 -14.98 14.89 0.60
C LEU A 484 -16.47 15.08 0.94
N VAL A 485 -17.13 14.05 1.45
CA VAL A 485 -18.60 14.05 1.64
C VAL A 485 -19.04 14.90 2.82
N ASN A 486 -18.21 15.03 3.85
CA ASN A 486 -18.49 15.91 5.00
C ASN A 486 -17.95 17.34 4.80
N LYS A 487 -17.28 17.63 3.69
CA LYS A 487 -16.63 18.92 3.41
C LYS A 487 -15.70 19.36 4.56
N LYS A 488 -14.95 18.40 5.11
CA LYS A 488 -13.99 18.60 6.21
C LYS A 488 -12.55 18.41 5.73
N LYS A 489 -11.60 18.85 6.55
CA LYS A 489 -10.16 18.62 6.38
C LYS A 489 -9.58 17.98 7.64
N VAL A 490 -10.13 16.83 8.02
CA VAL A 490 -9.67 16.08 9.19
C VAL A 490 -8.30 15.48 8.90
N PRO A 491 -7.29 15.67 9.76
CA PRO A 491 -6.02 14.96 9.66
C PRO A 491 -6.21 13.44 9.69
N GLN A 492 -5.39 12.71 8.93
CA GLN A 492 -5.53 11.25 8.84
C GLN A 492 -5.34 10.55 10.19
N LEU A 493 -4.47 11.06 11.07
CA LEU A 493 -4.27 10.53 12.42
C LEU A 493 -5.55 10.57 13.24
N ASP A 494 -6.27 11.69 13.21
CA ASP A 494 -7.50 11.89 13.99
C ASP A 494 -8.59 10.93 13.51
N PHE A 495 -8.78 10.83 12.18
CA PHE A 495 -9.69 9.85 11.57
C PHE A 495 -9.34 8.42 11.98
N ARG A 496 -8.05 8.06 11.92
CA ARG A 496 -7.57 6.70 12.24
C ARG A 496 -7.68 6.40 13.73
N SER A 497 -7.43 7.37 14.59
CA SER A 497 -7.57 7.24 16.05
C SER A 497 -9.03 7.02 16.45
N GLU A 498 -9.96 7.81 15.91
CA GLU A 498 -11.39 7.64 16.12
C GLU A 498 -11.87 6.28 15.61
N LEU A 499 -11.46 5.88 14.40
CA LEU A 499 -11.78 4.56 13.83
C LEU A 499 -11.33 3.42 14.76
N VAL A 500 -10.10 3.48 15.28
CA VAL A 500 -9.59 2.46 16.22
C VAL A 500 -10.44 2.41 17.48
N LEU A 501 -10.79 3.56 18.07
CA LEU A 501 -11.65 3.57 19.25
C LEU A 501 -13.01 2.93 18.97
N CYS A 502 -13.62 3.24 17.82
CA CYS A 502 -14.87 2.62 17.37
C CYS A 502 -14.73 1.10 17.24
N LEU A 503 -13.71 0.61 16.51
CA LEU A 503 -13.49 -0.82 16.27
C LEU A 503 -13.18 -1.61 17.56
N LEU A 504 -12.42 -1.03 18.48
CA LEU A 504 -12.02 -1.69 19.72
C LEU A 504 -13.13 -1.69 20.78
N LYS A 505 -14.07 -0.75 20.69
CA LYS A 505 -15.23 -0.61 21.58
C LYS A 505 -16.53 -1.13 20.98
N VAL A 506 -16.51 -1.80 19.82
CA VAL A 506 -17.71 -2.49 19.30
C VAL A 506 -18.19 -3.49 20.37
N GLU A 507 -19.28 -3.11 21.04
CA GLU A 507 -19.99 -3.96 21.98
C GLU A 507 -20.89 -4.91 21.18
N THR A 508 -20.98 -6.16 21.64
CA THR A 508 -21.93 -7.18 21.18
C THR A 508 -23.35 -6.70 21.45
N SER A 509 -23.88 -5.86 20.56
CA SER A 509 -25.26 -5.38 20.59
C SER A 509 -26.21 -6.22 19.73
N LEU A 510 -25.77 -7.41 19.31
CA LEU A 510 -26.66 -8.47 18.87
C LEU A 510 -26.67 -9.48 20.02
N LYS A 511 -27.76 -9.45 20.79
CA LYS A 511 -28.18 -10.60 21.58
C LYS A 511 -28.36 -11.73 20.58
N ASP A 512 -27.48 -12.72 20.62
CA ASP A 512 -27.90 -14.05 20.23
C ASP A 512 -29.10 -14.39 21.12
N ASN A 513 -30.22 -14.73 20.48
CA ASN A 513 -31.41 -15.23 21.15
C ASN A 513 -31.14 -16.63 21.71
N ASP A 514 -30.27 -16.72 22.70
CA ASP A 514 -30.24 -17.86 23.60
C ASP A 514 -31.16 -17.51 24.78
N GLU A 515 -32.41 -17.94 24.63
CA GLU A 515 -33.27 -18.23 25.77
C GLU A 515 -32.57 -19.30 26.61
N ASP A 516 -31.93 -18.89 27.69
CA ASP A 516 -32.08 -19.61 28.95
C ASP A 516 -31.73 -18.72 30.15
N GLU A 517 -32.72 -18.61 31.03
CA GLU A 517 -32.68 -17.86 32.27
C GLU A 517 -31.62 -18.43 33.23
N SER A 518 -30.81 -17.56 33.81
CA SER A 518 -30.70 -17.52 35.27
C SER A 518 -30.03 -16.24 35.74
N GLN A 519 -30.75 -15.59 36.65
CA GLN A 519 -30.42 -14.36 37.34
C GLN A 519 -29.20 -14.57 38.23
N HIS A 520 -28.16 -13.76 38.04
CA HIS A 520 -27.38 -13.23 39.17
C HIS A 520 -26.72 -11.92 38.78
N SER A 521 -27.33 -10.84 39.26
CA SER A 521 -26.71 -9.54 39.46
C SER A 521 -25.47 -9.70 40.35
N THR A 522 -24.28 -9.56 39.75
CA THR A 522 -23.07 -9.23 40.50
C THR A 522 -22.37 -8.06 39.85
N THR A 523 -22.35 -6.96 40.59
CA THR A 523 -21.49 -5.79 40.40
C THR A 523 -20.09 -6.22 39.98
N SER A 524 -19.63 -5.69 38.85
CA SER A 524 -18.33 -5.95 38.24
C SER A 524 -17.18 -5.42 39.09
N ASN A 525 -16.80 -6.18 40.11
CA ASN A 525 -15.48 -6.06 40.71
C ASN A 525 -14.45 -6.53 39.69
N VAL A 526 -13.68 -5.57 39.16
CA VAL A 526 -12.51 -5.78 38.30
C VAL A 526 -11.59 -6.81 38.96
N SER A 527 -11.60 -8.05 38.48
CA SER A 527 -10.63 -9.05 38.90
C SER A 527 -9.31 -8.76 38.19
N PHE A 528 -8.40 -8.09 38.90
CA PHE A 528 -7.01 -7.94 38.47
C PHE A 528 -6.37 -9.34 38.41
N GLY A 529 -6.33 -9.91 37.20
CA GLY A 529 -5.62 -11.16 36.96
C GLY A 529 -4.15 -11.07 37.39
N ARG A 530 -3.63 -12.18 37.91
CA ARG A 530 -2.26 -12.40 38.43
C ARG A 530 -1.17 -11.69 37.59
N PRO A 531 -0.27 -10.89 38.18
CA PRO A 531 0.96 -10.46 37.52
C PRO A 531 1.90 -11.65 37.28
N SER A 532 2.47 -11.74 36.07
CA SER A 532 3.49 -12.73 35.65
C SER A 532 4.64 -12.81 36.66
N LYS A 533 5.34 -13.97 36.76
CA LYS A 533 6.50 -14.18 37.66
C LYS A 533 7.57 -13.07 37.58
N ASN A 534 7.64 -12.34 36.45
CA ASN A 534 8.69 -11.36 36.13
C ASN A 534 8.20 -9.89 36.00
N SER A 535 7.15 -9.44 36.70
CA SER A 535 6.64 -8.06 36.50
C SER A 535 7.43 -6.94 37.19
N LEU A 536 8.46 -7.25 38.00
CA LEU A 536 9.33 -6.23 38.62
C LEU A 536 10.78 -6.52 38.25
N PRO A 537 11.50 -5.54 37.65
CA PRO A 537 12.93 -5.65 37.41
C PRO A 537 13.71 -5.91 38.71
N ASP A 538 14.71 -6.79 38.65
CA ASP A 538 15.61 -7.06 39.78
C ASP A 538 16.31 -5.79 40.26
N ALA A 539 16.57 -4.83 39.35
CA ALA A 539 17.12 -3.53 39.68
C ALA A 539 16.24 -2.69 40.63
N ILE A 540 14.92 -2.87 40.63
CA ILE A 540 13.99 -2.17 41.54
C ILE A 540 13.73 -3.03 42.79
N ARG A 541 13.63 -4.35 42.60
CA ARG A 541 13.36 -5.31 43.68
C ARG A 541 14.51 -5.37 44.70
N LYS A 542 15.75 -5.25 44.24
CA LYS A 542 17.00 -5.43 45.02
C LYS A 542 17.74 -4.12 45.29
N ASP A 543 17.14 -2.96 45.02
CA ASP A 543 17.84 -1.69 45.21
C ASP A 543 18.06 -1.30 46.68
N GLY A 544 17.45 -2.03 47.63
CA GLY A 544 17.59 -1.79 49.06
C GLY A 544 16.99 -0.46 49.53
N MET A 545 16.23 0.23 48.69
CA MET A 545 15.68 1.56 48.98
C MET A 545 14.16 1.51 49.15
N ASP A 546 13.63 2.11 50.21
CA ASP A 546 12.19 2.38 50.42
C ASP A 546 11.23 1.18 50.28
N HIS A 547 11.72 -0.04 50.48
CA HIS A 547 10.86 -1.22 50.61
C HIS A 547 10.29 -1.25 52.02
N ILE A 548 9.00 -0.95 52.15
CA ILE A 548 8.29 -0.95 53.43
C ILE A 548 7.15 -1.95 53.36
N ILE A 549 7.04 -2.82 54.36
CA ILE A 549 5.90 -3.70 54.50
C ILE A 549 4.70 -2.93 55.07
N ILE A 550 3.58 -2.99 54.36
CA ILE A 550 2.30 -2.39 54.74
C ILE A 550 1.25 -3.48 54.90
N LYS A 551 0.23 -3.19 55.71
CA LYS A 551 -0.93 -4.07 55.90
C LYS A 551 -2.02 -3.63 54.94
N ASP A 552 -2.54 -4.59 54.17
CA ASP A 552 -3.66 -4.43 53.26
C ASP A 552 -4.97 -4.90 53.92
N ASP A 553 -6.09 -4.35 53.44
CA ASP A 553 -7.44 -4.75 53.87
C ASP A 553 -7.92 -6.05 53.21
N VAL A 554 -7.20 -6.55 52.20
CA VAL A 554 -7.60 -7.71 51.39
C VAL A 554 -6.55 -8.82 51.49
N ARG A 555 -6.99 -10.05 51.80
CA ARG A 555 -6.13 -11.25 51.80
C ARG A 555 -5.73 -11.62 50.37
N ARG A 556 -4.42 -11.68 50.11
CA ARG A 556 -3.82 -12.12 48.84
C ARG A 556 -2.81 -13.24 49.09
N ARG A 557 -2.30 -13.89 48.04
CA ARG A 557 -1.24 -14.92 48.20
C ARG A 557 0.13 -14.27 48.23
N CYS A 558 0.94 -14.64 49.21
CA CYS A 558 2.33 -14.24 49.33
C CYS A 558 3.11 -14.66 48.08
N ARG A 559 3.89 -13.75 47.53
CA ARG A 559 4.64 -13.98 46.30
C ARG A 559 5.80 -14.96 46.47
N HIS A 560 6.37 -15.04 47.67
CA HIS A 560 7.48 -15.93 47.97
C HIS A 560 6.99 -17.36 48.28
N CYS A 561 6.11 -17.54 49.26
CA CYS A 561 5.69 -18.87 49.74
C CYS A 561 4.31 -19.32 49.21
N SER A 562 3.59 -18.50 48.46
CA SER A 562 2.24 -18.77 47.91
C SER A 562 1.10 -18.91 48.94
N SER A 563 1.36 -18.87 50.25
CA SER A 563 0.35 -18.87 51.32
C SER A 563 -0.38 -17.53 51.46
N GLN A 564 -1.57 -17.50 52.07
CA GLN A 564 -2.33 -16.26 52.24
C GLN A 564 -1.62 -15.26 53.19
N THR A 565 -1.57 -14.00 52.80
CA THR A 565 -1.03 -12.85 53.56
C THR A 565 -1.97 -11.65 53.43
N ILE A 566 -1.94 -10.78 54.44
CA ILE A 566 -2.57 -9.46 54.46
C ILE A 566 -1.54 -8.34 54.37
N TYR A 567 -0.29 -8.67 54.04
CA TYR A 567 0.79 -7.70 53.96
C TYR A 567 1.32 -7.62 52.53
N SER A 568 1.79 -6.44 52.14
CA SER A 568 2.44 -6.18 50.86
C SER A 568 3.60 -5.20 51.00
N CYS A 569 4.51 -5.20 50.03
CA CYS A 569 5.54 -4.17 49.93
C CYS A 569 4.93 -2.92 49.27
N ARG A 570 5.03 -1.75 49.90
CA ARG A 570 4.52 -0.47 49.37
C ARG A 570 5.14 -0.09 48.03
N LYS A 571 6.44 -0.36 47.87
CA LYS A 571 7.20 0.01 46.66
C LYS A 571 6.99 -0.99 45.53
N CYS A 572 7.10 -2.29 45.83
CA CYS A 572 6.91 -3.34 44.82
C CYS A 572 5.44 -3.63 44.50
N LEU A 573 4.49 -3.21 45.35
CA LEU A 573 3.05 -3.55 45.27
C LEU A 573 2.79 -5.07 45.23
N VAL A 574 3.68 -5.85 45.84
CA VAL A 574 3.63 -7.31 45.89
C VAL A 574 3.25 -7.77 47.29
N SER A 575 2.26 -8.66 47.39
CA SER A 575 1.85 -9.29 48.65
C SER A 575 2.94 -10.24 49.18
N LEU A 576 3.42 -10.02 50.40
CA LEU A 576 4.49 -10.78 51.05
C LEU A 576 4.18 -10.97 52.53
N HIS A 577 4.60 -12.07 53.14
CA HIS A 577 4.64 -12.15 54.60
C HIS A 577 5.82 -11.35 55.16
N PRO A 578 5.77 -10.87 56.42
CA PRO A 578 6.91 -10.25 57.09
C PRO A 578 8.19 -11.08 57.02
N HIS A 579 8.10 -12.40 57.27
CA HIS A 579 9.26 -13.30 57.20
C HIS A 579 9.72 -13.63 55.77
N CYS A 580 8.87 -13.40 54.76
CA CYS A 580 9.21 -13.57 53.35
C CYS A 580 9.80 -12.30 52.72
N PHE A 581 9.75 -11.16 53.44
CA PHE A 581 10.05 -9.84 52.91
C PHE A 581 11.52 -9.70 52.53
N ALA A 582 12.44 -9.98 53.45
CA ALA A 582 13.89 -9.93 53.20
C ALA A 582 14.28 -10.92 52.09
N ILE A 583 13.80 -12.16 52.15
CA ILE A 583 14.12 -13.20 51.16
C ILE A 583 13.70 -12.78 49.73
N PHE A 584 12.59 -12.06 49.61
CA PHE A 584 12.09 -11.60 48.31
C PHE A 584 12.84 -10.36 47.77
N HIS A 585 13.44 -9.53 48.61
CA HIS A 585 14.16 -8.32 48.17
C HIS A 585 15.69 -8.52 48.12
N ASP A 586 16.24 -9.51 48.83
CA ASP A 586 17.68 -9.73 48.94
C ASP A 586 18.24 -10.82 48.01
N LYS A 587 17.40 -11.71 47.46
CA LYS A 587 17.84 -12.86 46.61
C LYS A 587 17.62 -12.70 45.12
#